data_AF-A0A091E990-F1
#
_entry.id   AF-A0A091E990-F1
#
_cell.length_a   1.000
_cell.length_b   1.000
_cell.length_c   1.000
_cell.angle_alpha   90.00
_cell.angle_beta   90.00
_cell.angle_gamma   90.00
#
_symmetry.space_group_name_H-M   'P 1'
#
loop_
_entity.id
_entity.type
_entity.pdbx_description
1 polymer ?
#
loop_
_entity_poly.entity_id
_entity_poly.type
_entity_poly.pdbx_seq_one_letter_code
_entity_poly.pdbx_strand_id
1 'polypeptide(L)'
;PVCPCFPERKAVWDAVAGYIQQQLLLHKGIRIPTLGSFDVVHTETLVGSKTVILQRPVFHLARNLRGVQSPENEDDLAGGKKLESLQYAKVAMEASVSRRIVECCILGTTSLLYHCLEKGVSVAFLMRDVGVLLIEGSTAQMRFYLDFLEKVTGE
;
A
#
# COMPACT_ATOMS: atom_id res chain seq x y z
N PRO A 1 -0.94 13.57 -21.65
CA PRO A 1 0.01 13.30 -20.53
C PRO A 1 1.11 12.37 -21.03
N VAL A 2 2.39 12.70 -20.77
CA VAL A 2 3.50 11.82 -21.19
C VAL A 2 3.46 10.58 -20.30
N CYS A 3 3.35 9.39 -20.91
CA CYS A 3 3.43 8.13 -20.19
C CYS A 3 4.88 7.99 -19.68
N PRO A 4 5.12 7.83 -18.37
CA PRO A 4 6.48 7.65 -17.87
C PRO A 4 7.07 6.37 -18.43
N CYS A 5 8.36 6.42 -18.78
CA CYS A 5 9.05 5.25 -19.29
C CYS A 5 9.22 4.18 -18.20
N PHE A 6 9.53 2.95 -18.60
CA PHE A 6 9.65 1.84 -17.65
C PHE A 6 10.67 2.08 -16.51
N PRO A 7 11.86 2.66 -16.76
CA PRO A 7 12.81 3.00 -15.68
C PRO A 7 12.25 3.96 -14.63
N GLU A 8 11.55 5.01 -15.06
CA GLU A 8 10.93 5.98 -14.14
C GLU A 8 9.83 5.33 -13.31
N ARG A 9 8.99 4.49 -13.93
CA ARG A 9 7.94 3.75 -13.22
C ARG A 9 8.53 2.83 -12.15
N LYS A 10 9.60 2.11 -12.49
CA LYS A 10 10.32 1.25 -11.54
C LYS A 10 10.90 2.08 -10.39
N ALA A 11 11.62 3.16 -10.68
CA ALA A 11 12.20 4.04 -9.65
C ALA A 11 11.15 4.63 -8.70
N VAL A 12 10.00 5.06 -9.24
CA VAL A 12 8.88 5.56 -8.43
C VAL A 12 8.34 4.48 -7.50
N TRP A 13 8.04 3.28 -8.01
CA TRP A 13 7.49 2.22 -7.16
C TRP A 13 8.50 1.63 -6.18
N ASP A 14 9.80 1.65 -6.50
CA ASP A 14 10.89 1.36 -5.56
C ASP A 14 10.90 2.37 -4.41
N ALA A 15 10.80 3.68 -4.72
CA ALA A 15 10.73 4.74 -3.71
C ALA A 15 9.43 4.69 -2.88
N VAL A 16 8.30 4.35 -3.50
CA VAL A 16 7.03 4.13 -2.78
C VAL A 16 7.16 2.95 -1.81
N ALA A 17 7.78 1.85 -2.22
CA ALA A 17 7.98 0.69 -1.35
C ALA A 17 8.89 1.02 -0.16
N GLY A 18 10.00 1.74 -0.39
CA GLY A 18 10.84 2.25 0.69
C GLY A 18 10.08 3.18 1.64
N TYR A 19 9.21 4.04 1.11
CA TYR A 19 8.36 4.91 1.92
C TYR A 19 7.34 4.11 2.77
N ILE A 20 6.68 3.10 2.19
CA ILE A 20 5.78 2.20 2.94
C ILE A 20 6.53 1.57 4.12
N GLN A 21 7.70 1.00 3.86
CA GLN A 21 8.50 0.36 4.88
C GLN A 21 8.89 1.32 5.99
N GLN A 22 9.42 2.50 5.66
CA GLN A 22 9.77 3.51 6.65
C GLN A 22 8.58 3.92 7.53
N GLN A 23 7.39 4.12 6.95
CA GLN A 23 6.23 4.54 7.72
C GLN A 23 5.70 3.42 8.62
N LEU A 24 5.63 2.18 8.13
CA LEU A 24 5.16 1.06 8.95
C LEU A 24 6.11 0.70 10.10
N LEU A 25 7.43 0.87 9.91
CA LEU A 25 8.42 0.75 11.01
C LEU A 25 8.25 1.82 12.08
N LEU A 26 7.71 2.99 11.72
CA LEU A 26 7.34 4.04 12.67
C LEU A 26 5.94 3.84 13.25
N HIS A 27 5.33 2.67 13.02
CA HIS A 27 3.93 2.39 13.33
C HIS A 27 2.97 3.47 12.81
N LYS A 28 3.26 4.03 11.63
CA LYS A 28 2.40 5.00 10.94
C LYS A 28 1.75 4.33 9.75
N GLY A 29 0.43 4.26 9.77
CA GLY A 29 -0.33 3.81 8.63
C GLY A 29 -0.36 4.86 7.54
N ILE A 30 -0.36 4.42 6.28
CA ILE A 30 -0.34 5.30 5.12
C ILE A 30 -1.40 4.94 4.10
N ARG A 31 -1.84 5.95 3.35
CA ARG A 31 -2.76 5.82 2.23
C ARG A 31 -2.04 6.13 0.92
N ILE A 32 -2.08 5.19 -0.01
CA ILE A 32 -1.62 5.38 -1.38
C ILE A 32 -2.85 5.70 -2.23
N PRO A 33 -2.94 6.91 -2.82
CA PRO A 33 -4.09 7.33 -3.59
C PRO A 33 -4.45 6.30 -4.66
N THR A 34 -5.74 6.03 -4.78
CA THR A 34 -6.35 5.00 -5.65
C THR A 34 -5.96 3.56 -5.31
N LEU A 35 -4.77 3.23 -4.80
CA LEU A 35 -4.41 1.83 -4.52
C LEU A 35 -5.08 1.29 -3.26
N GLY A 36 -4.94 1.98 -2.13
CA GLY A 36 -5.32 1.43 -0.83
C GLY A 36 -4.50 2.01 0.32
N SER A 37 -4.53 1.33 1.46
CA SER A 37 -3.77 1.70 2.65
C SER A 37 -2.94 0.56 3.19
N PHE A 38 -1.85 0.91 3.86
CA PHE A 38 -1.00 0.03 4.64
C PHE A 38 -1.03 0.49 6.09
N ASP A 39 -1.19 -0.42 7.04
CA ASP A 39 -1.11 -0.12 8.47
C ASP A 39 -0.60 -1.32 9.27
N VAL A 40 -0.24 -1.10 10.53
CA VAL A 40 0.09 -2.17 11.49
C VAL A 40 -1.04 -2.27 12.51
N VAL A 41 -1.78 -3.37 12.48
CA VAL A 41 -2.83 -3.67 13.46
C VAL A 41 -2.27 -4.50 14.60
N HIS A 42 -2.85 -4.32 15.77
CA HIS A 42 -2.50 -5.05 16.99
C HIS A 42 -3.63 -6.03 17.26
N THR A 43 -3.32 -7.33 17.24
CA THR A 43 -4.31 -8.38 17.49
C THR A 43 -3.94 -9.14 18.76
N GLU A 44 -4.84 -9.13 19.73
CA GLU A 44 -4.71 -9.97 20.92
C GLU A 44 -4.98 -11.42 20.54
N THR A 45 -4.04 -12.30 20.85
CA THR A 45 -4.13 -13.72 20.55
C THR A 45 -3.86 -14.51 21.83
N LEU A 46 -4.72 -15.47 22.15
CA LEU A 46 -4.53 -16.35 23.30
C LEU A 46 -3.58 -17.49 22.91
N VAL A 47 -2.42 -17.56 23.54
CA VAL A 47 -1.47 -18.67 23.40
C VAL A 47 -1.42 -19.42 24.73
N GLY A 48 -2.16 -20.53 24.80
CA GLY A 48 -2.38 -21.26 26.05
C GLY A 48 -3.23 -20.46 27.03
N SER A 49 -2.66 -20.09 28.18
CA SER A 49 -3.31 -19.23 29.20
C SER A 49 -2.83 -17.78 29.17
N LYS A 50 -1.98 -17.39 28.22
CA LYS A 50 -1.41 -16.04 28.13
C LYS A 50 -1.96 -15.32 26.89
N THR A 51 -2.39 -14.07 27.09
CA THR A 51 -2.72 -13.16 25.97
C THR A 51 -1.44 -12.54 25.45
N VAL A 52 -1.19 -12.65 24.15
CA VAL A 52 -0.06 -12.04 23.45
C VAL A 52 -0.61 -11.03 22.44
N ILE A 53 -0.03 -9.82 22.41
CA ILE A 53 -0.36 -8.80 21.41
C ILE A 53 0.55 -9.04 20.20
N LEU A 54 -0.05 -9.39 19.07
CA LEU A 54 0.68 -9.56 17.80
C LEU A 54 0.52 -8.32 16.94
N GLN A 55 1.64 -7.73 16.54
CA GLN A 55 1.67 -6.71 15.51
C GLN A 55 1.63 -7.37 14.14
N ARG A 56 0.77 -6.88 13.24
CA ARG A 56 0.66 -7.43 11.89
C ARG A 56 0.48 -6.31 10.87
N PRO A 57 1.34 -6.19 9.84
CA PRO A 57 1.05 -5.30 8.74
C PRO A 57 -0.14 -5.82 7.95
N VAL A 58 -1.00 -4.90 7.54
CA VAL A 58 -2.21 -5.17 6.76
C VAL A 58 -2.28 -4.22 5.59
N PHE A 59 -2.84 -4.71 4.49
CA PHE A 59 -3.19 -3.91 3.33
C PHE A 59 -4.69 -3.92 3.14
N HIS A 60 -5.27 -2.74 2.93
CA HIS A 60 -6.67 -2.58 2.57
C HIS A 60 -6.77 -1.95 1.18
N LEU A 61 -7.43 -2.63 0.25
CA LEU A 61 -7.70 -2.08 -1.08
C LEU A 61 -8.64 -0.87 -0.98
N ALA A 62 -8.42 0.17 -1.79
CA ALA A 62 -9.31 1.34 -1.79
C ALA A 62 -10.71 0.98 -2.29
N ARG A 63 -11.74 1.52 -1.62
CA ARG A 63 -13.17 1.18 -1.82
C ARG A 63 -13.86 1.82 -3.03
N ASN A 64 -13.13 2.44 -3.96
CA ASN A 64 -13.69 3.41 -4.91
C ASN A 64 -14.57 2.85 -6.06
N LEU A 65 -15.34 1.78 -5.81
CA LEU A 65 -16.54 1.39 -6.55
C LEU A 65 -17.60 0.74 -5.63
N ARG A 66 -18.02 1.43 -4.57
CA ARG A 66 -19.45 1.45 -4.20
C ARG A 66 -19.96 2.85 -4.45
N GLY A 67 -20.92 2.96 -5.37
CA GLY A 67 -21.54 4.23 -5.71
C GLY A 67 -22.16 4.91 -4.48
N VAL A 68 -22.31 6.23 -4.62
CA VAL A 68 -22.95 7.18 -3.71
C VAL A 68 -22.02 7.75 -2.64
N GLN A 69 -21.62 8.99 -2.91
CA GLN A 69 -21.29 10.09 -1.99
C GLN A 69 -20.52 9.71 -0.72
N SER A 70 -19.26 10.15 -0.65
CA SER A 70 -18.79 10.68 0.64
C SER A 70 -17.89 11.90 0.39
N PRO A 71 -18.14 13.03 1.09
CA PRO A 71 -17.13 14.08 1.25
C PRO A 71 -15.86 13.46 1.85
N GLU A 72 -14.77 14.22 1.89
CA GLU A 72 -13.58 13.89 2.68
C GLU A 72 -13.96 13.60 4.15
N ASN A 73 -14.40 12.38 4.44
CA ASN A 73 -14.91 11.95 5.74
C ASN A 73 -14.06 10.75 6.17
N GLU A 74 -13.18 10.98 7.16
CA GLU A 74 -13.17 10.30 8.47
C GLU A 74 -13.66 8.83 8.54
N ASP A 75 -13.39 8.00 7.52
CA ASP A 75 -13.85 6.60 7.50
C ASP A 75 -12.84 5.63 6.84
N ASP A 76 -11.57 6.05 6.79
CA ASP A 76 -10.39 5.19 6.53
C ASP A 76 -9.69 4.81 7.85
N LEU A 77 -10.48 4.62 8.92
CA LEU A 77 -10.00 4.30 10.25
C LEU A 77 -9.96 2.78 10.45
N ALA A 78 -8.82 2.15 10.14
CA ALA A 78 -8.45 0.91 10.81
C ALA A 78 -8.22 1.25 12.30
N GLY A 79 -9.27 1.21 13.11
CA GLY A 79 -9.18 1.40 14.57
C GLY A 79 -8.98 2.84 15.06
N GLY A 80 -9.52 3.85 14.39
CA GLY A 80 -9.50 5.25 14.89
C GLY A 80 -8.21 6.02 14.61
N LYS A 81 -7.23 5.40 13.97
CA LYS A 81 -5.93 5.99 13.62
C LYS A 81 -5.97 6.74 12.28
N LYS A 82 -5.62 8.03 12.30
CA LYS A 82 -5.49 8.86 11.09
C LYS A 82 -4.31 8.36 10.24
N LEU A 83 -4.61 7.89 9.03
CA LEU A 83 -3.59 7.47 8.06
C LEU A 83 -2.98 8.68 7.35
N GLU A 84 -1.65 8.71 7.22
CA GLU A 84 -0.96 9.76 6.45
C GLU A 84 -1.06 9.45 4.95
N SER A 85 -1.38 10.44 4.11
CA SER A 85 -1.33 10.25 2.65
C SER A 85 0.11 10.21 2.14
N LEU A 86 0.37 9.38 1.12
CA LEU A 86 1.67 9.27 0.47
C LEU A 86 2.21 10.65 0.05
N GLN A 87 3.41 10.99 0.53
CA GLN A 87 4.04 12.28 0.25
C GLN A 87 4.77 12.25 -1.10
N TYR A 88 4.08 12.64 -2.17
CA TYR A 88 4.65 12.64 -3.53
C TYR A 88 5.94 13.44 -3.68
N ALA A 89 6.12 14.52 -2.91
CA ALA A 89 7.37 15.29 -2.92
C ALA A 89 8.57 14.45 -2.43
N LYS A 90 8.40 13.65 -1.38
CA LYS A 90 9.46 12.76 -0.86
C LYS A 90 9.76 11.63 -1.84
N VAL A 91 8.71 11.01 -2.39
CA VAL A 91 8.87 9.96 -3.42
C VAL A 91 9.58 10.50 -4.66
N ALA A 92 9.23 11.70 -5.11
CA ALA A 92 9.84 12.34 -6.27
C ALA A 92 11.33 12.60 -6.06
N MET A 93 11.69 13.11 -4.87
CA MET A 93 13.08 13.35 -4.48
C MET A 93 13.88 12.04 -4.46
N GLU A 94 13.37 10.99 -3.81
CA GLU A 94 14.04 9.68 -3.74
C GLU A 94 14.21 9.03 -5.12
N ALA A 95 13.15 9.07 -5.95
CA ALA A 95 13.19 8.52 -7.30
C ALA A 95 13.95 9.40 -8.30
N SER A 96 14.42 10.59 -7.90
CA SER A 96 15.07 11.59 -8.77
C SER A 96 14.24 11.95 -10.01
N VAL A 97 12.92 12.10 -9.83
CA VAL A 97 11.98 12.49 -10.89
C VAL A 97 11.12 13.67 -10.44
N SER A 98 10.36 14.26 -11.36
CA SER A 98 9.39 15.30 -10.97
C SER A 98 8.18 14.70 -10.23
N ARG A 99 7.56 15.50 -9.37
CA ARG A 99 6.27 15.15 -8.72
C ARG A 99 5.21 14.70 -9.73
N ARG A 100 5.16 15.33 -10.90
CA ARG A 100 4.22 14.97 -11.98
C ARG A 100 4.43 13.54 -12.49
N ILE A 101 5.69 13.10 -12.60
CA ILE A 101 6.02 11.73 -12.98
C ILE A 101 5.55 10.75 -11.90
N VAL A 102 5.74 11.06 -10.62
CA VAL A 102 5.20 10.24 -9.51
C VAL A 102 3.69 10.08 -9.62
N GLU A 103 2.96 11.18 -9.78
CA GLU A 103 1.50 11.18 -9.91
C GLU A 103 1.03 10.32 -11.10
N CYS A 104 1.65 10.50 -12.27
CA CYS A 104 1.35 9.69 -13.46
C CYS A 104 1.71 8.21 -13.30
N CYS A 105 2.84 7.89 -12.67
CA CYS A 105 3.26 6.51 -12.39
C CYS A 105 2.28 5.79 -11.46
N ILE A 106 1.85 6.45 -10.39
CA ILE A 106 0.91 5.87 -9.43
C ILE A 106 -0.44 5.67 -10.10
N LEU A 107 -1.02 6.72 -10.68
CA LEU A 107 -2.32 6.64 -11.34
C LEU A 107 -2.33 5.61 -12.48
N GLY A 108 -1.30 5.60 -13.32
CA GLY A 108 -1.21 4.70 -14.46
C GLY A 108 -1.07 3.23 -14.04
N THR A 109 -0.28 2.94 -12.98
CA THR A 109 -0.15 1.58 -12.46
C THR A 109 -1.41 1.13 -11.73
N THR A 110 -2.00 1.96 -10.86
CA THR A 110 -3.21 1.59 -10.12
C THR A 110 -4.40 1.37 -11.06
N SER A 111 -4.55 2.21 -12.09
CA SER A 111 -5.60 2.02 -13.11
C SER A 111 -5.46 0.68 -13.82
N LEU A 112 -4.23 0.25 -14.12
CA LEU A 112 -3.98 -1.06 -14.72
C LEU A 112 -4.34 -2.20 -13.76
N LEU A 113 -3.96 -2.09 -12.48
CA LEU A 113 -4.30 -3.09 -11.47
C LEU A 113 -5.82 -3.21 -11.27
N TYR A 114 -6.55 -2.09 -11.25
CA TYR A 114 -8.01 -2.11 -11.22
C TYR A 114 -8.61 -2.75 -12.46
N HIS A 115 -8.08 -2.44 -13.65
CA HIS A 115 -8.55 -3.08 -14.86
C HIS A 115 -8.36 -4.61 -14.82
N CYS A 116 -7.24 -5.08 -14.26
CA CYS A 116 -7.02 -6.51 -14.04
C CYS A 116 -8.04 -7.11 -13.06
N LEU A 117 -8.32 -6.43 -11.94
CA LEU A 117 -9.35 -6.83 -10.97
C LEU A 117 -10.74 -6.93 -11.61
N GLU A 118 -11.14 -5.92 -12.38
CA GLU A 118 -12.43 -5.89 -13.06
C GLU A 118 -12.59 -7.00 -14.10
N LYS A 119 -11.50 -7.34 -14.79
CA LYS A 119 -11.48 -8.38 -15.82
C LYS A 119 -11.18 -9.78 -15.27
N GLY A 120 -10.91 -9.92 -13.98
CA GLY A 120 -10.53 -11.19 -13.38
C GLY A 120 -9.17 -11.70 -13.87
N VAL A 121 -8.31 -10.82 -14.37
CA VAL A 121 -6.98 -11.17 -14.90
C VAL A 121 -6.01 -11.28 -13.73
N SER A 122 -5.42 -12.47 -13.55
CA SER A 122 -4.45 -12.67 -12.48
C SER A 122 -3.14 -11.94 -12.77
N VAL A 123 -2.72 -11.09 -11.83
CA VAL A 123 -1.44 -10.37 -11.91
C VAL A 123 -0.75 -10.34 -10.55
N ALA A 124 0.57 -10.33 -10.57
CA ALA A 124 1.40 -10.12 -9.40
C ALA A 124 2.12 -8.78 -9.51
N PHE A 125 1.87 -7.88 -8.57
CA PHE A 125 2.52 -6.58 -8.50
C PHE A 125 3.52 -6.57 -7.34
N LEU A 126 4.81 -6.49 -7.68
CA LEU A 126 5.90 -6.52 -6.69
C LEU A 126 6.17 -5.13 -6.12
N MET A 127 6.26 -5.05 -4.80
CA MET A 127 6.75 -3.90 -4.06
C MET A 127 8.06 -4.32 -3.38
N ARG A 128 9.19 -3.82 -3.90
CA ARG A 128 10.53 -4.18 -3.41
C ARG A 128 10.60 -4.07 -1.88
N ASP A 129 11.18 -5.09 -1.24
CA ASP A 129 11.41 -5.15 0.21
C ASP A 129 10.16 -5.09 1.10
N VAL A 130 8.95 -5.08 0.51
CA VAL A 130 7.67 -5.06 1.22
C VAL A 130 6.90 -6.36 0.97
N GLY A 131 6.68 -6.71 -0.30
CA GLY A 131 5.92 -7.90 -0.65
C GLY A 131 5.32 -7.88 -2.05
N VAL A 132 4.30 -8.70 -2.26
CA VAL A 132 3.60 -8.87 -3.53
C VAL A 132 2.11 -8.67 -3.34
N LEU A 133 1.54 -7.74 -4.10
CA LEU A 133 0.11 -7.61 -4.26
C LEU A 133 -0.36 -8.57 -5.35
N LEU A 134 -1.06 -9.63 -4.94
CA LEU A 134 -1.64 -10.62 -5.82
C LEU A 134 -3.07 -10.22 -6.15
N ILE A 135 -3.39 -10.18 -7.44
CA ILE A 135 -4.75 -10.07 -7.94
C ILE A 135 -5.10 -11.42 -8.53
N GLU A 136 -6.14 -12.05 -8.01
CA GLU A 136 -6.65 -13.34 -8.47
C GLU A 136 -8.17 -13.25 -8.56
N GLY A 137 -8.69 -13.40 -9.78
CA GLY A 137 -10.10 -13.11 -10.07
C GLY A 137 -10.46 -11.68 -9.66
N SER A 138 -11.50 -11.53 -8.83
CA SER A 138 -11.98 -10.22 -8.35
C SER A 138 -11.43 -9.85 -6.97
N THR A 139 -10.34 -10.47 -6.52
CA THR A 139 -9.77 -10.25 -5.19
C THR A 139 -8.34 -9.75 -5.28
N ALA A 140 -7.94 -8.89 -4.33
CA ALA A 140 -6.58 -8.41 -4.19
C ALA A 140 -6.06 -8.75 -2.78
N GLN A 141 -4.93 -9.44 -2.70
CA GLN A 141 -4.31 -9.84 -1.44
C GLN A 141 -2.83 -9.42 -1.42
N MET A 142 -2.42 -8.73 -0.37
CA MET A 142 -1.01 -8.44 -0.12
C MET A 142 -0.37 -9.62 0.61
N ARG A 143 0.74 -10.12 0.07
CA ARG A 143 1.65 -11.06 0.75
C ARG A 143 2.95 -10.36 1.06
N PHE A 144 3.20 -10.13 2.34
CA PHE A 144 4.43 -9.48 2.80
C PHE A 144 5.60 -10.46 2.77
N TYR A 145 6.81 -9.96 2.50
CA TYR A 145 8.03 -10.75 2.62
C TYR A 145 8.36 -11.02 4.10
N LEU A 146 9.00 -12.16 4.38
CA LEU A 146 9.34 -12.54 5.75
C LEU A 146 10.24 -11.49 6.42
N ASP A 147 11.33 -11.09 5.75
CA ASP A 147 12.25 -10.05 6.22
C ASP A 147 11.56 -8.69 6.45
N PHE A 148 10.45 -8.43 5.75
CA PHE A 148 9.64 -7.23 5.99
C PHE A 148 8.81 -7.38 7.27
N LEU A 149 8.18 -8.55 7.44
CA LEU A 149 7.41 -8.87 8.64
C LEU A 149 8.28 -8.77 9.89
N GLU A 150 9.43 -9.46 9.92
CA GLU A 150 10.38 -9.46 11.05
C GLU A 150 10.73 -8.02 11.50
N LYS A 151 11.07 -7.15 10.54
CA LYS A 151 11.39 -5.74 10.82
C LYS A 151 10.22 -4.96 11.42
N VAL A 152 9.00 -5.22 10.98
CA VAL A 152 7.79 -4.48 11.40
C VAL A 152 7.23 -5.02 12.71
N THR A 153 7.36 -6.32 12.98
CA THR A 153 6.83 -6.97 14.19
C THR A 153 7.84 -7.01 15.34
N GLY A 154 9.12 -6.73 15.07
CA GLY A 154 10.18 -6.71 16.08
C GLY A 154 10.54 -8.09 16.62
N GLU A 155 10.40 -9.14 15.79
CA GLU A 155 10.86 -10.50 16.10
C GLU A 155 12.29 -10.72 15.62
#